data_AF-A0A7S7PZJ2-F1
#
_entry.id   AF-A0A7S7PZJ2-F1
#
_cell.length_a   1.000
_cell.length_b   1.000
_cell.length_c   1.000
_cell.angle_alpha   90.00
_cell.angle_beta   90.00
_cell.angle_gamma   90.00
#
_symmetry.space_group_name_H-M   'P 1'
#
loop_
_entity.id
_entity.type
_entity.pdbx_description
1 polymer ?
#
loop_
_entity_poly.entity_id
_entity_poly.type
_entity_poly.pdbx_seq_one_letter_code
_entity_poly.pdbx_strand_id
1 'polypeptide(L)'
;MVGVDRNDNIAVLQAVRLFDLSRSNLAEHIDSMKVDYANPAVHADPRTTYTCLAQSARQLAGKVAYHGDAWVRSDYRGQGMPKIMAGVAFGVSFAMWAPDYICALVAPWLLEKGVVAEYGYTHHESGGLRMLEQNILSEYVLIWLTREELASRVEQHDAVIR
;
A
#
# COMPACT_ATOMS: atom_id res chain seq x y z
N MET A 1 -12.26 -1.31 2.29
CA MET A 1 -12.90 -1.27 3.63
C MET A 1 -13.32 0.16 3.92
N VAL A 2 -14.54 0.35 4.38
CA VAL A 2 -15.05 1.63 4.89
C VAL A 2 -15.39 1.43 6.36
N GLY A 3 -14.94 2.33 7.23
CA GLY A 3 -15.35 2.38 8.63
C GLY A 3 -16.14 3.66 8.89
N VAL A 4 -17.23 3.53 9.64
CA VAL A 4 -18.15 4.62 9.98
C VAL A 4 -18.15 4.88 11.49
N ASP A 5 -18.44 6.11 11.89
CA ASP A 5 -18.66 6.47 13.28
C ASP A 5 -20.09 6.13 13.74
N ARG A 6 -20.44 6.52 14.97
CA ARG A 6 -21.77 6.24 15.57
C ARG A 6 -22.93 6.95 14.88
N ASN A 7 -22.65 7.91 14.01
CA ASN A 7 -23.63 8.68 13.25
C ASN A 7 -23.62 8.29 11.76
N ASP A 8 -23.06 7.12 11.42
CA ASP A 8 -22.90 6.60 10.06
C ASP A 8 -22.03 7.48 9.12
N ASN A 9 -21.24 8.40 9.68
CA ASN A 9 -20.31 9.18 8.86
C ASN A 9 -19.01 8.40 8.66
N ILE A 10 -18.45 8.48 7.45
CA ILE A 10 -17.18 7.84 7.11
C ILE A 10 -16.08 8.42 8.01
N ALA A 11 -15.38 7.52 8.71
CA ALA A 11 -14.25 7.83 9.58
C ALA A 11 -12.93 7.32 8.98
N VAL A 12 -12.96 6.18 8.29
CA VAL A 12 -11.79 5.59 7.63
C VAL A 12 -12.14 4.92 6.30
N LEU A 13 -11.17 4.95 5.39
CA LEU A 13 -11.17 4.26 4.10
C LEU A 13 -9.81 3.61 3.88
N GLN A 14 -9.79 2.41 3.33
CA GLN A 14 -8.60 1.81 2.71
C GLN A 14 -9.02 0.85 1.61
N ALA A 15 -8.17 0.65 0.61
CA ALA A 15 -8.38 -0.34 -0.42
C ALA A 15 -7.13 -1.23 -0.55
N VAL A 16 -7.36 -2.48 -0.94
CA VAL A 16 -6.28 -3.35 -1.37
C VAL A 16 -6.67 -3.94 -2.72
N ARG A 17 -5.76 -3.84 -3.70
CA ARG A 17 -5.92 -4.42 -5.03
C ARG A 17 -4.91 -5.54 -5.20
N LEU A 18 -5.36 -6.72 -5.63
CA LEU A 18 -4.45 -7.79 -6.00
C LEU A 18 -3.98 -7.60 -7.45
N PHE A 19 -2.67 -7.63 -7.65
CA PHE A 19 -2.04 -7.74 -8.96
C PHE A 19 -1.42 -9.11 -9.16
N ASP A 20 -1.67 -9.72 -10.31
CA ASP A 20 -0.88 -10.85 -10.79
C ASP A 20 0.28 -10.32 -11.64
N LEU A 21 1.46 -10.32 -11.05
CA LEU A 21 2.72 -9.91 -11.63
C LEU A 21 3.61 -11.14 -11.89
N SER A 22 3.05 -12.32 -12.16
CA SER A 22 3.81 -13.53 -12.48
C SER A 22 4.66 -13.43 -13.76
N ARG A 23 4.34 -12.46 -14.63
CA ARG A 23 5.04 -12.19 -15.89
C ARG A 23 5.70 -10.80 -15.95
N SER A 24 5.76 -10.10 -14.82
CA SER A 24 6.39 -8.79 -14.70
C SER A 24 6.94 -8.61 -13.28
N ASN A 25 7.11 -7.37 -12.84
CA ASN A 25 7.38 -7.01 -11.45
C ASN A 25 6.66 -5.69 -11.10
N LEU A 26 6.70 -5.30 -9.82
CA LEU A 26 6.07 -4.08 -9.35
C LEU A 26 6.67 -2.83 -9.99
N ALA A 27 7.99 -2.79 -10.24
CA ALA A 27 8.63 -1.63 -10.86
C ALA A 27 8.03 -1.35 -12.26
N GLU A 28 7.92 -2.36 -13.10
CA GLU A 28 7.27 -2.25 -14.43
C GLU A 28 5.78 -1.85 -14.32
N HIS A 29 5.10 -2.32 -13.28
CA HIS A 29 3.71 -1.97 -13.04
C HIS A 29 3.52 -0.50 -12.64
N ILE A 30 4.46 0.03 -11.85
CA ILE A 30 4.54 1.45 -11.48
C ILE A 30 4.92 2.31 -12.69
N ASP A 31 5.97 1.94 -13.42
CA ASP A 31 6.43 2.68 -14.61
C ASP A 31 5.34 2.77 -15.68
N SER A 32 4.54 1.73 -15.82
CA SER A 32 3.38 1.72 -16.73
C SER A 32 2.13 2.39 -16.16
N MET A 33 2.19 2.95 -14.95
CA MET A 33 1.08 3.62 -14.23
C MET A 33 -0.12 2.71 -13.94
N LYS A 34 0.04 1.39 -14.02
CA LYS A 34 -1.05 0.43 -13.82
C LYS A 34 -1.45 0.26 -12.35
N VAL A 35 -0.60 0.72 -11.44
CA VAL A 35 -0.93 0.84 -10.01
C VAL A 35 -2.20 1.69 -9.80
N ASP A 36 -2.32 2.80 -10.52
CA ASP A 36 -3.45 3.73 -10.38
C ASP A 36 -4.51 3.53 -11.47
N TYR A 37 -4.10 3.25 -12.72
CA TYR A 37 -5.01 3.19 -13.86
C TYR A 37 -5.15 1.77 -14.42
N ALA A 38 -6.39 1.30 -14.58
CA ALA A 38 -6.67 0.04 -15.27
C ALA A 38 -6.26 0.06 -16.76
N ASN A 39 -6.43 1.20 -17.43
CA ASN A 39 -5.94 1.45 -18.78
C ASN A 39 -5.28 2.84 -18.85
N PRO A 40 -3.98 2.93 -18.57
CA PRO A 40 -3.26 4.20 -18.52
C PRO A 40 -3.33 5.00 -19.83
N ALA A 41 -3.38 4.33 -20.99
CA ALA A 41 -3.47 4.99 -22.28
C ALA A 41 -4.80 5.75 -22.49
N VAL A 42 -5.83 5.42 -21.72
CA VAL A 42 -7.16 6.06 -21.79
C VAL A 42 -7.41 6.99 -20.60
N HIS A 43 -6.93 6.62 -19.42
CA HIS A 43 -7.30 7.28 -18.16
C HIS A 43 -6.23 8.22 -17.57
N ALA A 44 -4.95 8.07 -17.94
CA ALA A 44 -3.89 8.93 -17.43
C ALA A 44 -3.79 10.23 -18.26
N ASP A 45 -3.41 11.34 -17.63
CA ASP A 45 -2.98 12.53 -18.38
C ASP A 45 -1.72 12.16 -19.18
N PRO A 46 -1.66 12.39 -20.50
CA PRO A 46 -0.51 12.02 -21.32
C PRO A 46 0.82 12.68 -20.91
N ARG A 47 0.76 13.74 -20.11
CA ARG A 47 1.94 14.46 -19.57
C ARG A 47 2.38 13.91 -18.22
N THR A 48 1.55 13.09 -17.57
CA THR A 48 1.93 12.42 -16.33
C THR A 48 2.92 11.31 -16.62
N THR A 49 4.00 11.28 -15.86
CA THR A 49 5.04 10.25 -15.99
C THR A 49 5.38 9.66 -14.63
N TYR A 50 5.53 8.34 -14.60
CA TYR A 50 5.90 7.58 -13.41
C TYR A 50 7.28 6.97 -13.65
N THR A 51 8.10 6.94 -12.61
CA THR A 51 9.40 6.29 -12.64
C THR A 51 9.69 5.61 -11.31
N CYS A 52 9.90 4.31 -11.34
CA CYS A 52 10.29 3.49 -10.20
C CYS A 52 11.81 3.36 -10.14
N LEU A 53 12.41 3.93 -9.09
CA LEU A 53 13.85 3.88 -8.83
C LEU A 53 14.22 2.78 -7.83
N ALA A 54 13.30 2.38 -6.97
CA ALA A 54 13.52 1.34 -5.97
C ALA A 54 13.91 0.01 -6.62
N GLN A 55 15.05 -0.54 -6.21
CA GLN A 55 15.57 -1.78 -6.77
C GLN A 55 14.77 -2.99 -6.26
N SER A 56 14.29 -2.95 -5.02
CA SER A 56 13.48 -4.04 -4.45
C SER A 56 12.18 -4.22 -5.22
N ALA A 57 11.60 -3.16 -5.80
CA ALA A 57 10.40 -3.24 -6.63
C ALA A 57 10.55 -4.18 -7.84
N ARG A 58 11.77 -4.39 -8.34
CA ARG A 58 12.06 -5.33 -9.44
C ARG A 58 11.98 -6.80 -8.99
N GLN A 59 12.05 -7.05 -7.68
CA GLN A 59 11.95 -8.39 -7.09
C GLN A 59 10.51 -8.73 -6.65
N LEU A 60 9.65 -7.73 -6.47
CA LEU A 60 8.24 -7.93 -6.12
C LEU A 60 7.46 -8.40 -7.36
N ALA A 61 7.36 -9.72 -7.52
CA ALA A 61 6.63 -10.41 -8.58
C ALA A 61 5.64 -11.44 -8.00
N GLY A 62 4.89 -12.14 -8.85
CA GLY A 62 3.85 -13.09 -8.42
C GLY A 62 2.57 -12.38 -7.97
N LYS A 63 1.95 -12.83 -6.88
CA LYS A 63 0.76 -12.17 -6.32
C LYS A 63 1.15 -11.01 -5.41
N VAL A 64 0.93 -9.79 -5.86
CA VAL A 64 1.24 -8.58 -5.08
C VAL A 64 -0.06 -7.89 -4.67
N ALA A 65 -0.32 -7.84 -3.37
CA ALA A 65 -1.43 -7.07 -2.80
C ALA A 65 -0.99 -5.61 -2.59
N TYR A 66 -1.49 -4.70 -3.41
CA TYR A 66 -1.20 -3.27 -3.29
C TYR A 66 -2.21 -2.60 -2.36
N HIS A 67 -1.74 -2.17 -1.18
CA HIS A 67 -2.51 -1.48 -0.16
C HIS A 67 -2.40 0.03 -0.39
N GLY A 68 -3.53 0.64 -0.73
CA GLY A 68 -3.61 2.06 -1.09
C GLY A 68 -4.92 2.69 -0.65
N ASP A 69 -5.18 3.89 -1.17
CA ASP A 69 -6.42 4.65 -0.93
C ASP A 69 -6.76 4.79 0.57
N ALA A 70 -5.72 4.88 1.41
CA ALA A 70 -5.86 4.99 2.85
C ALA A 70 -6.18 6.43 3.26
N TRP A 71 -7.30 6.61 3.95
CA TRP A 71 -7.73 7.89 4.49
C TRP A 71 -8.30 7.73 5.88
N VAL A 72 -7.93 8.64 6.78
CA VAL A 72 -8.44 8.73 8.15
C VAL A 72 -8.95 10.14 8.37
N ARG A 73 -10.17 10.27 8.88
CA ARG A 73 -10.76 11.55 9.27
C ARG A 73 -9.93 12.19 10.37
N SER A 74 -9.79 13.52 10.34
CA SER A 74 -8.82 14.25 11.17
C SER A 74 -8.97 14.00 12.67
N ASP A 75 -10.20 13.86 13.16
CA ASP A 75 -10.54 13.57 14.56
C ASP A 75 -10.07 12.19 15.03
N TYR A 76 -9.87 11.22 14.13
CA TYR A 76 -9.37 9.87 14.44
C TYR A 76 -7.86 9.69 14.26
N ARG A 77 -7.14 10.70 13.74
CA ARG A 77 -5.68 10.62 13.54
C ARG A 77 -4.96 10.66 14.89
N GLY A 78 -3.83 9.94 14.98
CA GLY A 78 -3.04 9.85 16.22
C GLY A 78 -3.66 8.94 17.30
N GLN A 79 -4.75 8.25 17.00
CA GLN A 79 -5.44 7.33 17.91
C GLN A 79 -5.15 5.85 17.59
N GLY A 80 -4.05 5.56 16.87
CA GLY A 80 -3.68 4.20 16.49
C GLY A 80 -4.48 3.59 15.33
N MET A 81 -5.29 4.39 14.63
CA MET A 81 -6.04 3.92 13.44
C MET A 81 -5.17 3.28 12.36
N PRO A 82 -3.96 3.79 12.02
CA PRO A 82 -3.07 3.14 11.07
C PRO A 82 -2.84 1.65 11.37
N LYS A 83 -2.56 1.31 12.64
CA LYS A 83 -2.33 -0.06 13.07
C LYS A 83 -3.54 -0.96 12.88
N ILE A 84 -4.72 -0.47 13.26
CA ILE A 84 -5.99 -1.22 13.13
C ILE A 84 -6.29 -1.46 11.64
N MET A 85 -6.18 -0.40 10.83
CA MET A 85 -6.44 -0.46 9.40
C MET A 85 -5.51 -1.46 8.71
N ALA A 86 -4.20 -1.34 8.91
CA ALA A 86 -3.24 -2.27 8.34
C ALA A 86 -3.46 -3.71 8.81
N GLY A 87 -3.75 -3.93 10.10
CA GLY A 87 -4.08 -5.26 10.62
C GLY A 87 -5.25 -5.91 9.88
N VAL A 88 -6.34 -5.17 9.65
CA VAL A 88 -7.48 -5.66 8.87
C VAL A 88 -7.09 -5.91 7.41
N ALA A 89 -6.36 -4.97 6.78
CA ALA A 89 -5.91 -5.13 5.40
C ALA A 89 -5.02 -6.37 5.23
N PHE A 90 -4.13 -6.63 6.19
CA PHE A 90 -3.22 -7.76 6.20
C PHE A 90 -3.97 -9.09 6.35
N GLY A 91 -4.84 -9.20 7.37
CA GLY A 91 -5.63 -10.41 7.59
C GLY A 91 -6.55 -10.74 6.42
N VAL A 92 -7.29 -9.75 5.90
CA VAL A 92 -8.19 -9.96 4.75
C VAL A 92 -7.40 -10.33 3.49
N SER A 93 -6.30 -9.64 3.19
CA SER A 93 -5.49 -9.93 2.00
C SER A 93 -4.87 -11.32 2.07
N PHE A 94 -4.38 -11.73 3.25
CA PHE A 94 -3.83 -13.06 3.45
C PHE A 94 -4.91 -14.15 3.29
N ALA A 95 -6.07 -13.98 3.94
CA ALA A 95 -7.16 -14.94 3.87
C ALA A 95 -7.74 -15.08 2.45
N MET A 96 -7.86 -13.97 1.72
CA MET A 96 -8.46 -13.99 0.38
C MET A 96 -7.52 -14.47 -0.71
N TRP A 97 -6.25 -14.07 -0.66
CA TRP A 97 -5.35 -14.20 -1.80
C TRP A 97 -4.05 -14.92 -1.48
N ALA A 98 -3.67 -14.99 -0.20
CA ALA A 98 -2.36 -15.42 0.26
C ALA A 98 -1.27 -14.86 -0.68
N PRO A 99 -1.05 -13.54 -0.71
CA PRO A 99 -0.14 -12.92 -1.67
C PRO A 99 1.33 -13.24 -1.33
N ASP A 100 2.20 -13.14 -2.33
CA ASP A 100 3.66 -13.26 -2.15
C ASP A 100 4.23 -12.01 -1.47
N TYR A 101 3.59 -10.85 -1.72
CA TYR A 101 3.94 -9.58 -1.10
C TYR A 101 2.68 -8.74 -0.84
N ILE A 102 2.70 -7.94 0.23
CA ILE A 102 1.80 -6.79 0.38
C ILE A 102 2.64 -5.51 0.42
N CYS A 103 2.27 -4.51 -0.36
CA CYS A 103 3.07 -3.28 -0.49
C CYS A 103 2.20 -2.03 -0.60
N ALA A 104 2.81 -0.87 -0.40
CA ALA A 104 2.19 0.44 -0.59
C ALA A 104 3.23 1.48 -1.05
N LEU A 105 2.75 2.58 -1.62
CA LEU A 105 3.53 3.79 -1.85
C LEU A 105 3.09 4.86 -0.85
N VAL A 106 4.03 5.42 -0.11
CA VAL A 106 3.75 6.44 0.91
C VAL A 106 4.61 7.67 0.72
N ALA A 107 4.06 8.84 1.03
CA ALA A 107 4.85 10.07 1.02
C ALA A 107 5.97 10.01 2.09
N PRO A 108 7.18 10.52 1.81
CA PRO A 108 8.33 10.44 2.73
C PRO A 108 8.04 10.95 4.15
N TRP A 109 7.23 12.00 4.28
CA TRP A 109 6.87 12.56 5.58
C TRP A 109 6.08 11.60 6.49
N LEU A 110 5.42 10.56 5.94
CA LEU A 110 4.76 9.51 6.73
C LEU A 110 5.78 8.58 7.39
N LEU A 111 6.91 8.33 6.72
CA LEU A 111 8.01 7.57 7.28
C LEU A 111 8.68 8.37 8.40
N GLU A 112 8.96 9.65 8.16
CA GLU A 112 9.58 10.57 9.15
C GLU A 112 8.75 10.71 10.43
N LYS A 113 7.42 10.69 10.32
CA LYS A 113 6.50 10.77 11.46
C LYS A 113 6.24 9.43 12.16
N GLY A 114 6.86 8.35 11.72
CA GLY A 114 6.67 7.01 12.30
C GLY A 114 5.34 6.34 11.96
N VAL A 115 4.52 6.91 11.07
CA VAL A 115 3.21 6.34 10.69
C VAL A 115 3.37 5.00 9.99
N VAL A 116 4.44 4.85 9.19
CA VAL A 116 4.77 3.57 8.54
C VAL A 116 5.01 2.44 9.55
N ALA A 117 5.66 2.76 10.68
CA ALA A 117 5.88 1.79 11.75
C ALA A 117 4.56 1.38 12.42
N GLU A 118 3.59 2.29 12.55
CA GLU A 118 2.26 1.96 13.06
C GLU A 118 1.49 1.01 12.14
N TYR A 119 1.62 1.15 10.82
CA TYR A 119 1.07 0.19 9.86
C TYR A 119 1.71 -1.21 9.99
N GLY A 120 2.93 -1.29 10.53
CA GLY A 120 3.63 -2.56 10.72
C GLY A 120 4.29 -3.11 9.45
N TYR A 121 4.67 -2.26 8.49
CA TYR A 121 5.58 -2.67 7.41
C TYR A 121 7.01 -2.80 7.94
N THR A 122 7.74 -3.86 7.56
CA THR A 122 9.13 -4.10 8.00
C THR A 122 10.14 -3.55 7.01
N HIS A 123 9.80 -3.51 5.73
CA HIS A 123 10.68 -3.02 4.69
C HIS A 123 10.23 -1.68 4.15
N HIS A 124 11.20 -0.83 3.82
CA HIS A 124 10.99 0.43 3.13
C HIS A 124 12.20 0.80 2.26
N GLU A 125 11.95 1.40 1.09
CA GLU A 125 12.98 1.86 0.16
C GLU A 125 12.53 3.15 -0.53
N SER A 126 13.40 4.17 -0.51
CA SER A 126 13.16 5.43 -1.22
C SER A 126 13.15 5.23 -2.74
N GLY A 127 12.42 6.11 -3.45
CA GLY A 127 12.32 6.01 -4.90
C GLY A 127 11.34 4.94 -5.38
N GLY A 128 10.39 4.53 -4.52
CA GLY A 128 9.31 3.62 -4.91
C GLY A 128 8.50 4.17 -6.08
N LEU A 129 8.25 5.47 -6.10
CA LEU A 129 7.69 6.18 -7.25
C LEU A 129 8.18 7.62 -7.26
N ARG A 130 8.67 8.06 -8.42
CA ARG A 130 8.77 9.47 -8.80
C ARG A 130 7.67 9.76 -9.81
N MET A 131 6.76 10.64 -9.45
CA MET A 131 5.62 11.05 -10.28
C MET A 131 5.79 12.51 -10.68
N LEU A 132 5.80 12.78 -11.99
CA LEU A 132 5.66 14.14 -12.51
C LEU A 132 4.26 14.30 -13.06
N GLU A 133 3.44 15.13 -12.43
CA GLU A 133 2.06 15.43 -12.83
C GLU A 133 1.86 16.94 -12.77
N GLN A 134 1.34 17.55 -13.84
CA GLN A 134 1.08 19.00 -13.89
C GLN A 134 2.30 19.88 -13.50
N ASN A 135 3.51 19.45 -13.88
CA ASN A 135 4.80 20.07 -13.50
C ASN A 135 5.15 20.01 -12.01
N ILE A 136 4.45 19.19 -11.23
CA ILE A 136 4.74 18.93 -9.82
C ILE A 136 5.42 17.57 -9.73
N LEU A 137 6.65 17.57 -9.20
CA LEU A 137 7.38 16.35 -8.90
C LEU A 137 7.03 15.88 -7.50
N SER A 138 6.46 14.68 -7.40
CA SER A 138 6.18 13.99 -6.14
C SER A 138 7.05 12.74 -6.05
N GLU A 139 7.56 12.46 -4.87
CA GLU A 139 8.34 11.24 -4.59
C GLU A 139 7.67 10.43 -3.48
N TYR A 140 7.71 9.12 -3.61
CA TYR A 140 7.11 8.16 -2.70
C TYR A 140 8.12 7.07 -2.32
N VAL A 141 7.99 6.61 -1.09
CA VAL A 141 8.73 5.47 -0.52
C VAL A 141 7.91 4.21 -0.77
N LEU A 142 8.56 3.16 -1.26
CA LEU A 142 7.97 1.82 -1.30
C LEU A 142 8.06 1.19 0.08
N ILE A 143 6.97 0.65 0.59
CA ILE A 143 6.93 -0.13 1.82
C ILE A 143 6.30 -1.50 1.55
N TRP A 144 6.81 -2.57 2.18
CA TRP A 144 6.29 -3.91 1.92
C TRP A 144 6.52 -4.92 3.05
N LEU A 145 5.84 -6.06 2.92
CA LEU A 145 6.05 -7.30 3.67
C LEU A 145 6.13 -8.46 2.68
N THR A 146 6.94 -9.47 2.99
CA THR A 146 6.87 -10.78 2.32
C THR A 146 5.69 -11.60 2.81
N ARG A 147 5.38 -12.69 2.10
CA ARG A 147 4.40 -13.70 2.51
C ARG A 147 4.61 -14.18 3.94
N GLU A 148 5.85 -14.54 4.29
CA GLU A 148 6.19 -15.12 5.60
C GLU A 148 5.99 -14.08 6.71
N GLU A 149 6.43 -12.84 6.47
CA GLU A 149 6.24 -11.74 7.41
C GLU A 149 4.75 -11.42 7.58
N LEU A 150 3.98 -11.40 6.49
CA LEU A 150 2.54 -11.21 6.52
C LEU A 150 1.84 -12.35 7.30
N ALA A 151 2.17 -13.60 7.02
CA ALA A 151 1.62 -14.77 7.71
C ALA A 151 1.87 -14.69 9.23
N SER A 152 3.10 -14.37 9.63
CA SER A 152 3.47 -14.26 11.04
C SER A 152 2.63 -13.22 11.80
N ARG A 153 2.21 -12.14 11.12
CA ARG A 153 1.38 -11.07 11.72
C ARG A 153 -0.07 -11.49 11.91
N VAL A 154 -0.59 -12.30 11.00
CA VAL A 154 -1.96 -12.84 11.08
C VAL A 154 -2.03 -13.89 12.20
N GLU A 155 -1.06 -14.81 12.25
CA GLU A 155 -0.99 -15.85 13.26
C GLU A 155 -0.78 -15.31 14.69
N GLN A 156 0.04 -14.27 14.85
CA GLN A 156 0.23 -13.61 16.14
C GLN A 156 -1.04 -12.93 16.67
N HIS A 157 -1.96 -12.51 15.81
CA HIS A 157 -3.25 -11.94 16.24
C HIS A 157 -4.19 -13.01 16.79
N ASP A 158 -4.16 -14.24 16.25
CA ASP A 158 -4.99 -15.36 16.73
C ASP A 158 -4.57 -15.83 18.14
N ALA A 159 -3.29 -15.68 18.49
CA ALA A 159 -2.75 -16.08 19.79
C ALA A 159 -3.17 -15.15 20.95
N VAL A 160 -3.65 -13.93 20.67
CA VAL A 160 -4.11 -12.98 21.70
C VAL A 160 -5.60 -13.16 22.05
N ILE A 161 -6.34 -13.93 21.25
CA ILE A 161 -7.79 -14.14 21.39
C ILE A 161 -8.12 -15.54 21.96
N ARG A 162 -7.12 -16.37 22.26
CA ARG A 162 -7.26 -17.66 22.96
C ARG A 162 -6.83 -17.55 24.41
#